data_AF-A0A0P0WWY5-F1
#
_entry.id   AF-A0A0P0WWY5-F1
#
_cell.length_a   1.000
_cell.length_b   1.000
_cell.length_c   1.000
_cell.angle_alpha   90.00
_cell.angle_beta   90.00
_cell.angle_gamma   90.00
#
_symmetry.space_group_name_H-M   'P 1'
#
loop_
_entity.id
_entity.type
_entity.pdbx_description
1 polymer ?
#
loop_
_entity_poly.entity_id
_entity_poly.type
_entity_poly.pdbx_seq_one_letter_code
_entity_poly.pdbx_strand_id
1 'polypeptide(L)'
;SHQGTVISMEQNNDTFVLHSELERKSKIKPVHVVDVPGHAGLKPKLDEVLPQAAGIVFAVDAQDFLSTMQVVAEYLYDILTKATVVKKRIHVLIFCNKTDKVTAHSKEFIKKQLEKEINKLRESRKDISSADTTDEVKLGNPGETFYFSQCQNRVTVAEGAGLTGNVSAVEQFIREYVKA
;
A
#
# COMPACT_ATOMS: atom_id res chain seq x y z
N SER A 1 -16.98 -7.05 24.22
CA SER A 1 -15.93 -6.06 23.93
C SER A 1 -16.26 -5.41 22.59
N HIS A 2 -16.05 -4.10 22.43
CA HIS A 2 -16.32 -3.40 21.17
C HIS A 2 -15.46 -4.00 20.04
N GLN A 3 -16.08 -4.60 19.01
CA GLN A 3 -15.43 -5.00 17.76
C GLN A 3 -15.46 -3.87 16.71
N GLY A 4 -15.47 -2.61 17.16
CA GLY A 4 -15.45 -1.46 16.26
C GLY A 4 -14.02 -1.15 15.81
N THR A 5 -13.84 -0.84 14.53
CA THR A 5 -12.62 -0.20 14.05
C THR A 5 -12.57 1.23 14.60
N VAL A 6 -11.50 1.58 15.29
CA VAL A 6 -11.28 2.96 15.75
C VAL A 6 -10.74 3.77 14.56
N ILE A 7 -11.30 4.95 14.30
CA ILE A 7 -10.61 5.94 13.46
C ILE A 7 -9.37 6.40 14.23
N SER A 8 -8.23 5.76 13.99
CA SER A 8 -6.99 6.17 14.64
C SER A 8 -6.62 7.56 14.13
N MET A 9 -6.91 8.59 14.91
CA MET A 9 -6.42 9.95 14.64
C MET A 9 -4.91 10.05 14.91
N GLU A 10 -4.37 9.06 15.62
CA GLU A 10 -2.97 8.97 16.02
C GLU A 10 -2.27 7.82 15.28
N GLN A 11 -1.02 8.05 14.91
CA GLN A 11 -0.17 7.04 14.29
C GLN A 11 0.05 5.91 15.31
N ASN A 12 -0.26 4.67 14.95
CA ASN A 12 0.20 3.55 15.76
C ASN A 12 1.62 3.19 15.31
N ASN A 13 2.54 3.15 16.26
CA ASN A 13 3.94 2.97 16.00
C ASN A 13 4.48 1.98 17.04
N ASP A 14 4.76 0.76 16.60
CA ASP A 14 5.20 -0.29 17.50
C ASP A 14 6.24 -1.21 16.85
N THR A 15 7.02 -1.87 17.69
CA THR A 15 7.99 -2.87 17.29
C THR A 15 7.53 -4.21 17.80
N PHE A 16 7.16 -5.11 16.88
CA PHE A 16 6.65 -6.42 17.23
C PHE A 16 7.39 -7.56 16.54
N VAL A 17 7.30 -8.73 17.16
CA VAL A 17 7.74 -9.99 16.56
C VAL A 17 6.58 -10.52 15.73
N LEU A 18 6.86 -10.95 14.49
CA LEU A 18 5.83 -11.55 13.65
C LEU A 18 5.25 -12.79 14.31
N HIS A 19 3.94 -13.00 14.19
CA HIS A 19 3.26 -14.08 14.90
C HIS A 19 3.80 -15.45 14.46
N SER A 20 4.08 -15.61 13.16
CA SER A 20 4.72 -16.83 12.62
C SER A 20 6.13 -17.12 13.16
N GLU A 21 6.78 -16.18 13.85
CA GLU A 21 8.07 -16.41 14.50
C GLU A 21 7.97 -16.80 15.96
N LEU A 22 6.85 -16.51 16.63
CA LEU A 22 6.65 -16.92 18.02
C LEU A 22 6.64 -18.44 18.17
N GLU A 23 6.21 -19.16 17.12
CA GLU A 23 6.19 -20.62 17.08
C GLU A 23 7.54 -21.24 16.66
N ARG A 24 8.45 -20.45 16.09
CA ARG A 24 9.71 -20.95 15.53
C ARG A 24 10.83 -20.73 16.55
N LYS A 25 11.59 -21.79 16.88
CA LYS A 25 12.84 -21.71 17.67
C LYS A 25 14.01 -21.07 16.90
N SER A 26 13.74 -19.97 16.20
CA SER A 26 14.68 -19.24 15.34
C SER A 26 15.07 -17.92 15.98
N LYS A 27 16.05 -17.21 15.39
CA LYS A 27 16.39 -15.84 15.83
C LYS A 27 15.18 -14.93 15.63
N ILE A 28 14.71 -14.32 16.72
CA ILE A 28 13.65 -13.31 16.71
C ILE A 28 14.17 -12.06 16.00
N LYS A 29 13.39 -11.54 15.06
CA LYS A 29 13.71 -10.33 14.31
C LYS A 29 12.60 -9.31 14.49
N PRO A 30 12.66 -8.46 15.53
CA PRO A 30 11.62 -7.47 15.74
C PRO A 30 11.48 -6.57 14.51
N VAL A 31 10.24 -6.24 14.15
CA VAL A 31 9.91 -5.40 13.01
C VAL A 31 9.25 -4.14 13.53
N HIS A 32 9.77 -3.01 13.07
CA HIS A 32 9.17 -1.72 13.30
C HIS A 32 8.06 -1.48 12.28
N VAL A 33 6.83 -1.26 12.75
CA VAL A 33 5.68 -1.01 11.89
C VAL A 33 5.01 0.28 12.31
N VAL A 34 4.73 1.09 11.30
CA VAL A 34 4.00 2.34 11.44
C VAL A 34 2.69 2.24 10.68
N ASP A 35 1.58 2.30 11.40
CA ASP A 35 0.26 2.45 10.82
C ASP A 35 -0.02 3.94 10.60
N VAL A 36 -0.20 4.32 9.33
CA VAL A 36 -0.50 5.69 8.93
C VAL A 36 -1.95 5.73 8.43
N PRO A 37 -2.83 6.52 9.05
CA PRO A 37 -4.23 6.56 8.62
C PRO A 37 -4.35 7.16 7.21
N GLY A 38 -5.19 6.56 6.36
CA GLY A 38 -5.31 6.93 4.94
C GLY A 38 -6.00 8.26 4.63
N HIS A 39 -6.41 9.02 5.65
CA HIS A 39 -7.10 10.30 5.44
C HIS A 39 -6.13 11.40 4.98
N ALA A 40 -6.55 12.23 4.01
CA ALA A 40 -5.69 13.21 3.35
C ALA A 40 -4.96 14.18 4.31
N GLY A 41 -5.59 14.52 5.45
CA GLY A 41 -4.99 15.38 6.48
C GLY A 41 -3.72 14.81 7.14
N LEU A 42 -3.41 13.52 6.93
CA LEU A 42 -2.26 12.83 7.53
C LEU A 42 -1.13 12.53 6.52
N LYS A 43 -1.25 13.02 5.27
CA LYS A 43 -0.20 12.95 4.24
C LYS A 43 1.16 13.49 4.72
N PRO A 44 1.27 14.60 5.47
CA PRO A 44 2.57 15.08 5.97
C PRO A 44 3.28 14.06 6.88
N LYS A 45 2.52 13.30 7.69
CA LYS A 45 3.10 12.26 8.57
C LYS A 45 3.68 11.09 7.77
N LEU A 46 3.07 10.75 6.64
CA LEU A 46 3.63 9.76 5.72
C LEU A 46 5.02 10.20 5.24
N ASP A 47 5.21 11.48 4.92
CA ASP A 47 6.48 12.01 4.43
C ASP A 47 7.59 11.99 5.49
N GLU A 48 7.26 12.01 6.79
CA GLU A 48 8.21 11.86 7.89
C GLU A 48 8.75 10.43 8.03
N VAL A 49 7.92 9.41 7.72
CA VAL A 49 8.27 8.01 7.93
C VAL A 49 8.77 7.31 6.67
N LEU A 50 8.34 7.75 5.48
CA LEU A 50 8.79 7.19 4.19
C LEU A 50 10.32 7.14 4.03
N PRO A 51 11.12 8.12 4.48
CA PRO A 51 12.57 8.04 4.39
C PRO A 51 13.19 6.81 5.11
N GLN A 52 12.50 6.24 6.09
CA GLN A 52 12.97 5.10 6.88
C GLN A 52 12.29 3.78 6.48
N ALA A 53 11.26 3.83 5.63
CA ALA A 53 10.48 2.65 5.27
C ALA A 53 11.27 1.68 4.37
N ALA A 54 11.31 0.42 4.78
CA ALA A 54 11.85 -0.66 3.97
C ALA A 54 10.84 -1.18 2.91
N GLY A 55 9.55 -1.01 3.18
CA GLY A 55 8.45 -1.37 2.30
C GLY A 55 7.15 -0.74 2.78
N ILE A 56 6.16 -0.69 1.91
CA ILE A 56 4.82 -0.14 2.19
C ILE A 56 3.80 -1.26 2.00
N VAL A 57 2.95 -1.48 2.99
CA VAL A 57 1.75 -2.31 2.86
C VAL A 57 0.57 -1.38 2.69
N PHE A 58 0.02 -1.34 1.48
CA PHE A 58 -1.14 -0.54 1.12
C PHE A 58 -2.40 -1.40 1.22
N ALA A 59 -3.14 -1.25 2.31
CA ALA A 59 -4.35 -2.03 2.55
C ALA A 59 -5.53 -1.50 1.72
N VAL A 60 -6.22 -2.42 1.04
CA VAL A 60 -7.44 -2.14 0.27
C VAL A 60 -8.58 -2.97 0.84
N ASP A 61 -9.72 -2.35 1.11
CA ASP A 61 -10.92 -3.08 1.49
C ASP A 61 -11.49 -3.81 0.27
N ALA A 62 -11.36 -5.14 0.22
CA ALA A 62 -11.85 -5.93 -0.90
C ALA A 62 -13.38 -6.06 -0.92
N GLN A 63 -14.06 -5.89 0.23
CA GLN A 63 -15.51 -5.96 0.35
C GLN A 63 -16.18 -4.70 -0.19
N ASP A 64 -15.60 -3.53 0.07
CA ASP A 64 -16.16 -2.22 -0.28
C ASP A 64 -15.32 -1.49 -1.35
N PHE A 65 -14.61 -2.25 -2.18
CA PHE A 65 -13.64 -1.69 -3.13
C PHE A 65 -14.30 -0.80 -4.18
N LEU A 66 -15.44 -1.20 -4.76
CA LEU A 66 -16.06 -0.44 -5.85
C LEU A 66 -16.56 0.95 -5.42
N SER A 67 -17.01 1.10 -4.17
CA SER A 67 -17.48 2.39 -3.65
C SER A 67 -16.32 3.34 -3.32
N THR A 68 -15.13 2.79 -3.04
CA THR A 68 -13.93 3.54 -2.63
C THR A 68 -12.85 3.63 -3.72
N MET A 69 -13.08 3.00 -4.88
CA MET A 69 -12.07 2.76 -5.92
C MET A 69 -11.31 4.02 -6.34
N GLN A 70 -12.00 5.14 -6.56
CA GLN A 70 -11.37 6.38 -7.02
C GLN A 70 -10.41 6.94 -5.96
N VAL A 71 -10.85 7.01 -4.70
CA VAL A 71 -10.05 7.52 -3.58
C VAL A 71 -8.85 6.61 -3.33
N VAL A 72 -9.04 5.29 -3.41
CA VAL A 72 -7.97 4.30 -3.26
C VAL A 72 -6.95 4.43 -4.39
N ALA A 73 -7.40 4.56 -5.64
CA ALA A 73 -6.52 4.70 -6.80
C ALA A 73 -5.74 6.01 -6.77
N GLU A 74 -6.36 7.12 -6.38
CA GLU A 74 -5.71 8.41 -6.24
C GLU A 74 -4.65 8.39 -5.14
N TYR A 75 -4.97 7.81 -3.98
CA TYR A 75 -4.00 7.71 -2.90
C TYR A 75 -2.82 6.78 -3.26
N LEU A 76 -3.09 5.66 -3.93
CA LEU A 76 -2.04 4.77 -4.43
C LEU A 76 -1.18 5.47 -5.48
N TYR A 77 -1.79 6.26 -6.37
CA TYR A 77 -1.06 7.07 -7.37
C TYR A 77 -0.10 8.05 -6.70
N ASP A 78 -0.58 8.80 -5.69
CA ASP A 78 0.25 9.74 -4.94
C ASP A 78 1.45 9.04 -4.28
N ILE A 79 1.24 7.84 -3.70
CA ILE A 79 2.34 7.07 -3.10
C ILE A 79 3.34 6.62 -4.15
N LEU A 80 2.87 6.06 -5.27
CA LEU A 80 3.73 5.49 -6.31
C LEU A 80 4.50 6.56 -7.09
N THR A 81 4.01 7.81 -7.14
CA THR A 81 4.68 8.95 -7.79
C THR A 81 5.62 9.72 -6.87
N LYS A 82 5.50 9.61 -5.53
CA LYS A 82 6.40 10.31 -4.60
C LYS A 82 7.87 10.00 -4.87
N ALA A 83 8.69 11.06 -5.05
CA ALA A 83 10.13 10.93 -5.27
C ALA A 83 10.83 10.09 -4.20
N THR A 84 10.46 10.21 -2.91
CA THR A 84 11.04 9.41 -1.83
C THR A 84 10.83 7.92 -2.04
N VAL A 85 9.60 7.51 -2.41
CA VAL A 85 9.26 6.11 -2.67
C VAL A 85 10.11 5.59 -3.82
N VAL A 86 10.10 6.29 -4.96
CA VAL A 86 10.81 5.84 -6.17
C VAL A 86 12.33 5.84 -5.98
N LYS A 87 12.92 6.95 -5.51
CA LYS A 87 14.38 7.09 -5.38
C LYS A 87 14.97 6.13 -4.36
N LYS A 88 14.26 5.84 -3.25
CA LYS A 88 14.71 4.87 -2.24
C LYS A 88 14.35 3.43 -2.57
N ARG A 89 13.70 3.18 -3.72
CA ARG A 89 13.25 1.85 -4.15
C ARG A 89 12.36 1.16 -3.11
N ILE A 90 11.47 1.92 -2.48
CA ILE A 90 10.53 1.39 -1.49
C ILE A 90 9.48 0.55 -2.22
N HIS A 91 9.48 -0.75 -1.97
CA HIS A 91 8.54 -1.70 -2.57
C HIS A 91 7.15 -1.55 -1.96
N VAL A 92 6.11 -1.87 -2.73
CA VAL A 92 4.71 -1.73 -2.29
C VAL A 92 3.99 -3.08 -2.42
N LEU A 93 3.37 -3.53 -1.33
CA LEU A 93 2.39 -4.60 -1.34
C LEU A 93 0.99 -3.97 -1.27
N ILE A 94 0.18 -4.17 -2.31
CA ILE A 94 -1.26 -3.91 -2.25
C ILE A 94 -1.90 -5.14 -1.59
N PHE A 95 -2.37 -4.98 -0.35
CA PHE A 95 -3.01 -6.04 0.41
C PHE A 95 -4.53 -5.89 0.37
N CYS A 96 -5.18 -6.71 -0.44
CA CYS A 96 -6.63 -6.81 -0.51
C CYS A 96 -7.13 -7.51 0.78
N ASN A 97 -7.57 -6.71 1.74
CA ASN A 97 -8.07 -7.17 3.04
C ASN A 97 -9.56 -7.53 2.98
N LYS A 98 -10.02 -8.36 3.91
CA LYS A 98 -11.40 -8.84 4.04
C LYS A 98 -11.84 -9.79 2.91
N THR A 99 -10.93 -10.54 2.30
CA THR A 99 -11.29 -11.54 1.28
C THR A 99 -12.00 -12.77 1.84
N ASP A 100 -12.14 -12.89 3.16
CA ASP A 100 -13.00 -13.86 3.83
C ASP A 100 -14.51 -13.57 3.62
N LYS A 101 -14.86 -12.36 3.14
CA LYS A 101 -16.25 -11.96 2.91
C LYS A 101 -16.74 -12.45 1.56
N VAL A 102 -17.93 -13.03 1.53
CA VAL A 102 -18.56 -13.58 0.31
C VAL A 102 -18.72 -12.54 -0.80
N THR A 103 -18.93 -11.27 -0.43
CA THR A 103 -19.09 -10.16 -1.39
C THR A 103 -17.76 -9.48 -1.74
N ALA A 104 -16.62 -10.00 -1.27
CA ALA A 104 -15.32 -9.41 -1.57
C ALA A 104 -14.91 -9.65 -3.02
N HIS A 105 -14.26 -8.65 -3.60
CA HIS A 105 -13.62 -8.75 -4.90
C HIS A 105 -12.28 -9.49 -4.80
N SER A 106 -11.92 -10.27 -5.82
CA SER A 106 -10.62 -10.93 -5.87
C SER A 106 -9.48 -9.92 -6.08
N LYS A 107 -8.26 -10.30 -5.69
CA LYS A 107 -7.07 -9.48 -5.94
C LYS A 107 -6.83 -9.19 -7.41
N GLU A 108 -7.16 -10.10 -8.33
CA GLU A 108 -7.02 -9.90 -9.78
C GLU A 108 -7.99 -8.84 -10.29
N PHE A 109 -9.23 -8.85 -9.78
CA PHE A 109 -10.22 -7.83 -10.11
C PHE A 109 -9.77 -6.47 -9.62
N ILE A 110 -9.40 -6.36 -8.34
CA ILE A 110 -8.94 -5.12 -7.71
C ILE A 110 -7.71 -4.58 -8.45
N LYS A 111 -6.70 -5.42 -8.69
CA LYS A 111 -5.51 -5.06 -9.47
C LYS A 111 -5.89 -4.45 -10.82
N LYS A 112 -6.74 -5.13 -11.59
CA LYS A 112 -7.16 -4.68 -12.93
C LYS A 112 -7.88 -3.34 -12.89
N GLN A 113 -8.73 -3.11 -11.88
CA GLN A 113 -9.45 -1.84 -11.74
C GLN A 113 -8.53 -0.71 -11.32
N LEU A 114 -7.60 -0.96 -10.39
CA LEU A 114 -6.59 0.02 -10.00
C LEU A 114 -5.67 0.38 -11.18
N GLU A 115 -5.23 -0.58 -11.98
CA GLU A 115 -4.43 -0.30 -13.19
C GLU A 115 -5.18 0.60 -14.17
N LYS A 116 -6.49 0.34 -14.39
CA LYS A 116 -7.34 1.18 -15.23
C LYS A 116 -7.52 2.59 -14.67
N GLU A 117 -7.77 2.72 -13.37
CA GLU A 117 -8.02 4.02 -12.76
C GLU A 117 -6.73 4.86 -12.69
N ILE A 118 -5.60 4.23 -12.36
CA ILE A 118 -4.28 4.87 -12.46
C ILE A 118 -3.98 5.28 -13.90
N ASN A 119 -4.37 4.49 -14.91
CA ASN A 119 -4.20 4.92 -16.29
C ASN A 119 -4.91 6.25 -16.59
N LYS A 120 -6.15 6.40 -16.12
CA LYS A 120 -6.90 7.67 -16.26
C LYS A 120 -6.23 8.81 -15.51
N LEU A 121 -5.75 8.57 -14.28
CA LEU A 121 -5.03 9.59 -13.48
C LEU A 121 -3.74 10.05 -14.15
N ARG A 122 -3.01 9.14 -14.83
CA ARG A 122 -1.82 9.50 -15.63
C ARG A 122 -2.17 10.43 -16.78
N GLU A 123 -3.37 10.31 -17.35
CA GLU A 123 -3.82 11.16 -18.45
C GLU A 123 -4.27 12.53 -17.93
N SER A 124 -5.08 12.57 -16.88
CA SER A 124 -5.59 13.83 -16.31
C SER A 124 -4.50 14.71 -15.67
N ARG A 125 -3.48 14.12 -15.05
CA ARG A 125 -2.39 14.89 -14.41
C ARG A 125 -1.29 15.35 -15.39
N LYS A 126 -1.27 14.86 -16.63
CA LYS A 126 -0.34 15.40 -17.66
C LYS A 126 -0.68 16.82 -18.06
N ASP A 127 -1.97 17.17 -18.02
CA ASP A 127 -2.48 18.46 -18.47
C ASP A 127 -2.30 19.55 -17.40
N ILE A 128 -2.09 19.15 -16.14
CA ILE A 128 -1.81 20.07 -15.03
C ILE A 128 -0.33 20.45 -15.10
N SER A 129 -0.08 21.65 -15.63
CA SER A 129 1.21 22.33 -15.79
C SER A 129 2.25 22.04 -14.70
N SER A 130 3.51 21.91 -15.12
CA SER A 130 4.74 21.61 -14.37
C SER A 130 5.09 22.52 -13.17
N ALA A 131 4.21 23.44 -12.77
CA ALA A 131 4.50 24.45 -11.75
C ALA A 131 4.49 23.87 -10.32
N ASP A 132 3.62 22.90 -10.03
CA ASP A 132 3.40 22.40 -8.65
C ASP A 132 3.83 20.94 -8.41
N THR A 133 4.19 20.20 -9.46
CA THR A 133 4.48 18.74 -9.40
C THR A 133 5.97 18.39 -9.52
N THR A 134 6.88 19.28 -9.09
CA THR A 134 8.34 19.06 -9.23
C THR A 134 8.87 17.80 -8.55
N ASP A 135 8.15 17.25 -7.58
CA ASP A 135 8.56 16.05 -6.84
C ASP A 135 7.84 14.75 -7.29
N GLU A 136 6.93 14.82 -8.25
CA GLU A 136 6.24 13.64 -8.77
C GLU A 136 7.05 12.97 -9.89
N VAL A 137 7.35 11.68 -9.71
CA VAL A 137 7.98 10.84 -10.73
C VAL A 137 6.91 10.22 -11.61
N LYS A 138 7.09 10.32 -12.93
CA LYS A 138 6.14 9.75 -13.91
C LYS A 138 6.02 8.23 -13.77
N LEU A 139 4.78 7.74 -13.77
CA LEU A 139 4.46 6.31 -13.73
C LEU A 139 4.26 5.70 -15.12
N GLY A 140 4.81 4.49 -15.29
CA GLY A 140 4.68 3.66 -16.48
C GLY A 140 5.28 4.27 -17.74
N ASN A 141 5.00 3.64 -18.87
CA ASN A 141 5.53 4.07 -20.16
C ASN A 141 4.60 5.08 -20.85
N PRO A 142 5.09 6.23 -21.36
CA PRO A 142 4.27 7.17 -22.11
C PRO A 142 3.60 6.53 -23.33
N GLY A 143 2.31 6.77 -23.54
CA GLY A 143 1.56 6.25 -24.69
C GLY A 143 1.06 4.80 -24.53
N GLU A 144 1.48 4.09 -23.49
CA GLU A 144 1.03 2.73 -23.21
C GLU A 144 0.03 2.68 -22.04
N THR A 145 -0.87 1.69 -22.09
CA THR A 145 -1.71 1.31 -20.95
C THR A 145 -0.83 1.02 -19.73
N PHE A 146 -1.22 1.58 -18.59
CA PHE A 146 -0.51 1.36 -17.34
C PHE A 146 -0.65 -0.08 -16.84
N TYR A 147 0.47 -0.64 -16.40
CA TYR A 147 0.52 -1.87 -15.60
C TYR A 147 1.49 -1.68 -14.43
N PHE A 148 1.20 -2.30 -13.29
CA PHE A 148 2.10 -2.22 -12.13
C PHE A 148 3.51 -2.77 -12.39
N SER A 149 3.67 -3.66 -13.38
CA SER A 149 4.98 -4.14 -13.83
C SER A 149 5.86 -3.04 -14.44
N GLN A 150 5.28 -1.90 -14.83
CA GLN A 150 6.00 -0.74 -15.35
C GLN A 150 6.44 0.24 -14.24
N CYS A 151 6.07 0.00 -12.97
CA CYS A 151 6.61 0.78 -11.86
C CYS A 151 8.11 0.48 -11.67
N GLN A 152 8.90 1.51 -11.36
CA GLN A 152 10.34 1.32 -11.07
C GLN A 152 10.57 0.45 -9.84
N ASN A 153 9.71 0.62 -8.84
CA ASN A 153 9.71 -0.19 -7.63
C ASN A 153 8.74 -1.35 -7.82
N ARG A 154 9.12 -2.53 -7.33
CA ARG A 154 8.22 -3.69 -7.33
C ARG A 154 6.93 -3.36 -6.59
N VAL A 155 5.81 -3.52 -7.30
CA VAL A 155 4.46 -3.49 -6.74
C VAL A 155 3.86 -4.89 -6.86
N THR A 156 3.52 -5.50 -5.73
CA THR A 156 2.86 -6.81 -5.67
C THR A 156 1.45 -6.66 -5.14
N VAL A 157 0.58 -7.63 -5.47
CA VAL A 157 -0.79 -7.68 -4.96
C VAL A 157 -1.00 -9.01 -4.29
N ALA A 158 -1.52 -8.99 -3.06
CA ALA A 158 -1.90 -10.19 -2.33
C ALA A 158 -3.28 -10.01 -1.69
N GLU A 159 -3.85 -11.11 -1.23
CA GLU A 159 -5.14 -11.16 -0.57
C GLU A 159 -5.00 -11.73 0.83
N GLY A 160 -5.93 -11.37 1.70
CA GLY A 160 -6.05 -11.95 3.01
C GLY A 160 -7.15 -11.31 3.84
N ALA A 161 -7.13 -11.63 5.12
CA ALA A 161 -8.13 -11.19 6.07
C ALA A 161 -7.46 -10.97 7.43
N GLY A 162 -7.23 -9.70 7.76
CA GLY A 162 -6.62 -9.32 9.03
C GLY A 162 -7.41 -9.80 10.24
N LEU A 163 -8.75 -9.78 10.16
CA LEU A 163 -9.62 -10.19 11.26
C LEU A 163 -9.53 -11.68 11.59
N THR A 164 -9.27 -12.53 10.60
CA THR A 164 -9.14 -13.98 10.78
C THR A 164 -7.68 -14.43 10.91
N GLY A 165 -6.73 -13.49 10.90
CA GLY A 165 -5.30 -13.79 10.96
C GLY A 165 -4.69 -14.28 9.64
N ASN A 166 -5.44 -14.27 8.54
CA ASN A 166 -4.90 -14.62 7.22
C ASN A 166 -4.08 -13.45 6.66
N VAL A 167 -2.84 -13.30 7.16
CA VAL A 167 -1.91 -12.20 6.84
C VAL A 167 -0.52 -12.68 6.42
N SER A 168 -0.38 -13.96 6.06
CA SER A 168 0.91 -14.57 5.70
C SER A 168 1.64 -13.84 4.56
N ALA A 169 0.91 -13.30 3.59
CA ALA A 169 1.48 -12.51 2.51
C ALA A 169 2.13 -11.21 3.00
N VAL A 170 1.56 -10.58 4.04
CA VAL A 170 2.13 -9.39 4.69
C VAL A 170 3.41 -9.77 5.43
N GLU A 171 3.39 -10.87 6.20
CA GLU A 171 4.58 -11.35 6.90
C GLU A 171 5.72 -11.72 5.94
N GLN A 172 5.40 -12.38 4.83
CA GLN A 172 6.38 -12.71 3.79
C GLN A 172 6.99 -11.46 3.17
N PHE A 173 6.16 -10.46 2.83
CA PHE A 173 6.61 -9.18 2.30
C PHE A 173 7.54 -8.46 3.28
N ILE A 174 7.16 -8.41 4.56
CA ILE A 174 7.99 -7.83 5.62
C ILE A 174 9.36 -8.51 5.67
N ARG A 175 9.42 -9.85 5.61
CA ARG A 175 10.68 -10.58 5.68
C ARG A 175 11.54 -10.47 4.41
N GLU A 176 10.93 -10.17 3.28
CA GLU A 176 11.64 -9.91 2.05
C GLU A 176 12.40 -8.57 2.10
N TYR A 177 11.82 -7.55 2.74
CA TYR A 177 12.33 -6.17 2.66
C TYR A 177 12.87 -5.58 3.96
N VAL A 178 12.37 -6.01 5.12
CA VAL A 178 12.91 -5.60 6.42
C VAL A 178 14.16 -6.42 6.72
N LYS A 179 15.31 -5.79 6.54
CA LYS A 179 16.61 -6.35 6.91
C LYS A 179 16.70 -6.47 8.43
N ALA A 180 17.26 -7.59 8.88
CA ALA A 180 17.60 -7.80 10.29
C ALA A 180 18.88 -7.07 10.68
#